data_AF-A0A850LZV5-F1
#
_entry.id   AF-A0A850LZV5-F1
#
_cell.length_a   1.000
_cell.length_b   1.000
_cell.length_c   1.000
_cell.angle_alpha   90.00
_cell.angle_beta   90.00
_cell.angle_gamma   90.00
#
_symmetry.space_group_name_H-M   'P 1'
#
loop_
_entity.id
_entity.type
_entity.pdbx_description
1 polymer ?
#
loop_
_entity_poly.entity_id
_entity_poly.type
_entity_poly.pdbx_seq_one_letter_code
_entity_poly.pdbx_strand_id
1 'polypeptide(L)'
;MKSLMYFRFIFKILITFLLVIVEQLNAGISKEIIELRNLSARVEIIKDRWGISHIYAQNQKDLFFAQGFNAARDRLFQLEIWRRQATGTMAEILGSKAIKQDIGSSLLKVRLM
;
A
#
# COMPACT_ATOMS: atom_id res chain seq x y z
N MET A 1 54.59 0.66 21.59
CA MET A 1 53.32 1.41 21.81
C MET A 1 52.53 1.74 20.54
N LYS A 2 53.16 2.14 19.41
CA LYS A 2 52.44 2.53 18.17
C LYS A 2 51.70 1.37 17.48
N SER A 3 52.30 0.17 17.42
CA SER A 3 51.68 -1.03 16.80
C SER A 3 50.31 -1.39 17.42
N LEU A 4 50.17 -1.29 18.74
CA LEU A 4 48.90 -1.54 19.44
C LEU A 4 47.86 -0.45 19.15
N MET A 5 48.30 0.80 18.92
CA MET A 5 47.42 1.91 18.53
C MET A 5 46.87 1.72 17.11
N TYR A 6 47.70 1.27 16.16
CA TYR A 6 47.24 0.92 14.80
C TYR A 6 46.25 -0.24 14.79
N PHE A 7 46.51 -1.29 15.58
CA PHE A 7 45.59 -2.42 15.69
C PHE A 7 44.21 -1.98 16.21
N ARG A 8 44.17 -1.14 17.24
CA ARG A 8 42.91 -0.59 17.78
C ARG A 8 42.20 0.33 16.78
N PHE A 9 42.95 1.05 15.95
CA PHE A 9 42.39 1.94 14.93
C PHE A 9 41.79 1.15 13.76
N ILE A 10 42.50 0.15 13.24
CA ILE A 10 42.01 -0.76 12.19
C ILE A 10 40.78 -1.53 12.67
N PHE A 11 40.81 -2.03 13.91
CA PHE A 11 39.67 -2.74 14.50
C PHE A 11 38.43 -1.85 14.65
N LYS A 12 38.61 -0.57 15.02
CA LYS A 12 37.50 0.40 15.03
C LYS A 12 36.92 0.62 13.64
N ILE A 13 37.77 0.85 12.63
CA ILE A 13 37.31 1.04 11.24
C ILE A 13 36.54 -0.19 10.75
N LEU A 14 37.02 -1.39 11.05
CA LEU A 14 36.36 -2.64 10.69
C LEU A 14 34.99 -2.78 11.38
N ILE A 15 34.89 -2.44 12.67
CA ILE A 15 33.62 -2.45 13.40
C ILE A 15 32.64 -1.44 12.80
N THR A 16 33.08 -0.21 12.53
CA THR A 16 32.22 0.82 11.96
C THR A 16 31.74 0.41 10.56
N PHE A 17 32.63 -0.18 9.76
CA PHE A 17 32.28 -0.69 8.44
C PHE A 17 31.26 -1.83 8.51
N LEU A 18 31.43 -2.76 9.46
CA LEU A 18 30.47 -3.84 9.71
C LEU A 18 29.10 -3.29 10.15
N LEU A 19 29.08 -2.27 11.01
CA LEU A 19 27.87 -1.63 11.50
C LEU A 19 27.08 -0.97 10.36
N VAL A 20 27.78 -0.27 9.46
CA VAL A 20 27.18 0.36 8.28
C VAL A 20 26.59 -0.68 7.33
N ILE A 21 27.25 -1.82 7.13
CA ILE A 21 26.72 -2.92 6.30
C ILE A 21 25.41 -3.47 6.87
N VAL A 22 25.32 -3.65 8.19
CA VAL A 22 24.12 -4.17 8.85
C VAL A 22 22.91 -3.24 8.67
N GLU A 23 23.11 -1.92 8.73
CA GLU A 23 22.02 -0.96 8.51
C GLU A 23 21.50 -0.95 7.06
N GLN A 24 22.39 -1.08 6.07
CA GLN A 24 22.00 -1.13 4.66
C GLN A 24 21.17 -2.39 4.31
N LEU A 25 21.40 -3.50 5.01
CA LEU A 25 20.63 -4.73 4.84
C LEU A 25 19.19 -4.61 5.36
N ASN A 26 18.97 -3.81 6.41
CA ASN A 26 17.63 -3.57 6.98
C ASN A 26 16.82 -2.53 6.21
N ALA A 27 17.45 -1.74 5.34
CA ALA A 27 16.78 -0.70 4.54
C ALA A 27 15.76 -1.27 3.52
N GLY A 28 15.76 -2.57 3.26
CA GLY A 28 14.81 -3.23 2.36
C GLY A 28 13.38 -3.37 2.91
N ILE A 29 13.16 -3.22 4.22
CA ILE A 29 11.83 -3.33 4.84
C ILE A 29 11.27 -1.92 5.04
N SER A 30 10.61 -1.39 4.01
CA SER A 30 9.95 -0.09 4.09
C SER A 30 8.74 -0.16 5.02
N LYS A 31 8.89 0.31 6.26
CA LYS A 31 7.77 0.49 7.18
C LYS A 31 7.17 1.88 6.96
N GLU A 32 5.95 1.90 6.43
CA GLU A 32 5.22 3.14 6.21
C GLU A 32 4.14 3.30 7.29
N ILE A 33 4.08 4.49 7.90
CA ILE A 33 3.05 4.86 8.86
C ILE A 33 2.18 5.91 8.21
N ILE A 34 0.90 5.58 8.02
CA ILE A 34 -0.10 6.48 7.43
C ILE A 34 -1.12 6.82 8.50
N GLU A 35 -1.29 8.11 8.77
CA GLU A 35 -2.36 8.57 9.64
C GLU A 35 -3.66 8.68 8.84
N LEU A 36 -4.66 7.90 9.25
CA LEU A 36 -5.98 7.90 8.63
C LEU A 36 -7.00 8.50 9.58
N ARG A 37 -7.81 9.43 9.07
CA ARG A 37 -8.98 9.94 9.78
C ARG A 37 -10.02 8.82 9.82
N ASN A 38 -10.69 8.64 10.97
CA ASN A 38 -11.74 7.65 11.23
C ASN A 38 -11.32 6.22 11.64
N LEU A 39 -10.05 5.98 11.98
CA LEU A 39 -9.67 4.76 12.70
C LEU A 39 -9.91 4.93 14.19
N SER A 40 -10.53 3.93 14.83
CA SER A 40 -10.77 3.94 16.29
C SER A 40 -9.59 3.32 17.05
N ALA A 41 -8.88 2.39 16.42
CA ALA A 41 -7.68 1.74 16.93
C ALA A 41 -6.61 1.59 15.83
N ARG A 42 -5.39 1.25 16.23
CA ARG A 42 -4.28 1.00 15.30
C ARG A 42 -4.56 -0.23 14.43
N VAL A 43 -4.30 -0.09 13.13
CA VAL A 43 -4.33 -1.18 12.14
C VAL A 43 -2.93 -1.35 11.57
N GLU A 44 -2.52 -2.59 11.35
CA GLU A 44 -1.25 -2.95 10.72
C GLU A 44 -1.51 -3.72 9.42
N ILE A 45 -0.81 -3.33 8.35
CA ILE A 45 -0.87 -3.97 7.04
C ILE A 45 0.54 -4.44 6.71
N ILE A 46 0.71 -5.75 6.57
CA ILE A 46 1.99 -6.39 6.25
C ILE A 46 1.86 -6.98 4.85
N LYS A 47 2.70 -6.54 3.91
CA LYS A 47 2.79 -7.17 2.60
C LYS A 47 3.83 -8.27 2.61
N ASP A 48 3.45 -9.44 2.13
CA ASP A 48 4.38 -10.54 1.92
C ASP A 48 5.27 -10.33 0.67
N ARG A 49 6.16 -11.27 0.41
CA ARG A 49 7.06 -11.26 -0.75
C ARG A 49 6.35 -11.36 -2.10
N TRP A 50 5.08 -11.76 -2.13
CA TRP A 50 4.25 -11.86 -3.33
C TRP A 50 3.30 -10.66 -3.48
N GLY A 51 3.38 -9.69 -2.57
CA GLY A 51 2.54 -8.49 -2.56
C GLY A 51 1.14 -8.71 -1.97
N ILE A 52 0.89 -9.84 -1.29
CA ILE A 52 -0.37 -10.12 -0.60
C ILE A 52 -0.36 -9.38 0.74
N SER A 53 -1.39 -8.56 0.97
CA SER A 53 -1.55 -7.82 2.22
C SER A 53 -2.25 -8.66 3.29
N HIS A 54 -1.57 -8.84 4.42
CA HIS A 54 -2.13 -9.35 5.67
C HIS A 54 -2.50 -8.17 6.57
N ILE A 55 -3.78 -8.06 6.93
CA ILE A 55 -4.31 -6.92 7.68
C ILE A 55 -4.69 -7.36 9.09
N TYR A 56 -4.14 -6.67 10.10
CA TYR A 56 -4.39 -6.91 11.51
C TYR A 56 -5.03 -5.67 12.14
N ALA A 57 -6.17 -5.87 12.80
CA ALA A 57 -6.90 -4.80 13.48
C ALA A 57 -7.52 -5.31 14.78
N GLN A 58 -7.76 -4.39 15.72
CA GLN A 58 -8.35 -4.72 17.03
C GLN A 58 -9.88 -4.84 17.01
N ASN A 59 -10.52 -4.30 15.98
CA ASN A 59 -11.97 -4.34 15.83
C ASN A 59 -12.35 -4.58 14.36
N GLN A 60 -13.57 -5.05 14.15
CA GLN A 60 -14.06 -5.44 12.83
C GLN A 60 -14.32 -4.24 11.90
N LYS A 61 -14.74 -3.11 12.46
CA LYS A 61 -15.02 -1.88 11.69
C LYS A 61 -13.75 -1.34 11.03
N ASP A 62 -12.68 -1.21 11.80
CA ASP A 62 -11.38 -0.73 11.34
C ASP A 62 -10.72 -1.77 10.40
N LEU A 63 -10.96 -3.07 10.62
CA LEU A 63 -10.51 -4.13 9.72
C LEU A 63 -11.10 -3.96 8.31
N PHE A 64 -12.43 -3.83 8.20
CA PHE A 64 -13.09 -3.65 6.90
C PHE A 64 -12.71 -2.32 6.24
N PHE A 65 -12.57 -1.26 7.05
CA PHE A 65 -12.09 0.03 6.55
C PHE A 65 -10.67 -0.09 5.97
N ALA A 66 -9.74 -0.71 6.71
CA ALA A 66 -8.38 -0.92 6.26
C ALA A 66 -8.30 -1.85 5.03
N GLN A 67 -9.17 -2.85 4.95
CA GLN A 67 -9.28 -3.71 3.76
C GLN A 67 -9.69 -2.92 2.52
N GLY A 68 -10.71 -2.05 2.64
CA GLY A 68 -11.11 -1.15 1.56
C GLY A 68 -9.99 -0.19 1.16
N PHE A 69 -9.31 0.40 2.15
CA PHE A 69 -8.16 1.26 1.93
C PHE A 69 -7.03 0.53 1.18
N ASN A 70 -6.66 -0.69 1.60
CA ASN A 70 -5.62 -1.48 0.95
C ASN A 70 -6.01 -1.85 -0.49
N ALA A 71 -7.27 -2.24 -0.72
CA ALA A 71 -7.77 -2.54 -2.06
C ALA A 71 -7.73 -1.30 -2.98
N ALA A 72 -8.14 -0.14 -2.47
CA ALA A 72 -8.06 1.11 -3.20
C ALA A 72 -6.60 1.50 -3.49
N ARG A 73 -5.70 1.37 -2.51
CA ARG A 73 -4.28 1.68 -2.67
C ARG A 73 -3.65 0.91 -3.83
N ASP A 74 -3.98 -0.37 -3.97
CA ASP A 74 -3.36 -1.24 -4.99
C ASP A 74 -4.10 -1.22 -6.33
N ARG A 75 -5.43 -0.99 -6.32
CA ARG A 75 -6.30 -1.18 -7.49
C ARG A 75 -7.23 -0.02 -7.78
N LEU A 76 -6.91 1.20 -7.34
CA LEU A 76 -7.77 2.38 -7.47
C LEU A 76 -8.33 2.55 -8.88
N PHE A 77 -7.44 2.46 -9.89
CA PHE A 77 -7.84 2.61 -11.29
C PHE A 77 -8.85 1.54 -11.72
N GLN A 78 -8.61 0.27 -11.39
CA GLN A 78 -9.52 -0.83 -11.74
C GLN A 78 -10.88 -0.65 -11.06
N LEU A 79 -10.88 -0.29 -9.78
CA LEU A 79 -12.10 -0.04 -9.02
C LEU A 79 -12.90 1.14 -9.60
N GLU A 80 -12.22 2.23 -10.00
CA GLU A 80 -12.89 3.38 -10.60
C GLU A 80 -13.48 3.06 -11.97
N ILE A 81 -12.77 2.28 -12.80
CA ILE A 81 -13.30 1.79 -14.07
C ILE A 81 -14.54 0.91 -13.84
N TRP A 82 -14.47 -0.07 -12.92
CA TRP A 82 -15.62 -0.91 -12.59
C TRP A 82 -16.79 -0.12 -12.04
N ARG A 83 -16.53 0.86 -11.17
CA ARG A 83 -17.55 1.78 -10.65
C ARG A 83 -18.24 2.50 -11.81
N ARG A 84 -17.49 3.07 -12.75
CA ARG A 84 -18.03 3.78 -13.92
C ARG A 84 -18.81 2.88 -14.87
N GLN A 85 -18.35 1.65 -15.08
CA GLN A 85 -19.06 0.65 -15.89
C GLN A 85 -20.41 0.31 -15.25
N ALA A 86 -20.43 0.08 -13.93
CA ALA A 86 -21.65 -0.22 -13.21
C ALA A 86 -22.61 0.98 -13.15
N THR A 87 -22.08 2.21 -13.00
CA THR A 87 -22.90 3.42 -12.88
C THR A 87 -23.29 4.04 -14.22
N GLY A 88 -22.75 3.57 -15.34
CA GLY A 88 -22.99 4.10 -16.68
C GLY A 88 -22.40 5.50 -16.89
N THR A 89 -21.16 5.73 -16.43
CA THR A 89 -20.45 7.02 -16.56
C THR A 89 -19.06 6.84 -17.17
N MET A 90 -18.92 5.89 -18.09
CA MET A 90 -17.67 5.57 -18.79
C MET A 90 -17.36 6.59 -19.90
N ALA A 91 -18.38 7.17 -20.53
CA ALA A 91 -18.24 8.17 -21.58
C ALA A 91 -17.58 9.47 -21.11
N GLU A 92 -17.61 9.77 -19.80
CA GLU A 92 -16.88 10.90 -19.22
C GLU A 92 -15.36 10.79 -19.42
N ILE A 93 -14.83 9.56 -19.48
CA ILE A 93 -13.38 9.32 -19.62
C ILE A 93 -12.99 8.76 -20.99
N LEU A 94 -13.85 7.98 -21.65
CA LEU A 94 -13.60 7.37 -22.96
C LEU A 94 -14.28 8.10 -24.13
N GLY A 95 -15.09 9.12 -23.84
CA GLY A 95 -15.82 9.89 -24.83
C GLY A 95 -16.97 9.12 -25.48
N SER A 96 -17.36 9.58 -26.67
CA SER A 96 -18.58 9.14 -27.35
C SER A 96 -18.67 7.64 -27.63
N LYS A 97 -17.53 6.95 -27.69
CA LYS A 97 -17.48 5.49 -27.93
C LYS A 97 -18.16 4.67 -26.83
N ALA A 98 -18.20 5.17 -25.59
CA ALA A 98 -18.76 4.45 -24.45
C ALA A 98 -20.26 4.76 -24.19
N ILE A 99 -20.88 5.68 -24.95
CA ILE A 99 -22.27 6.11 -24.72
C ILE A 99 -23.26 4.94 -24.78
N LYS A 100 -23.11 4.05 -25.77
CA LYS A 100 -23.99 2.87 -25.90
C LYS A 100 -23.91 1.95 -24.69
N GLN A 101 -22.70 1.78 -24.15
CA GLN A 101 -22.46 0.97 -22.95
C GLN A 101 -23.09 1.64 -21.72
N ASP A 102 -22.91 2.95 -21.56
CA ASP A 102 -23.46 3.71 -20.42
C ASP A 102 -24.99 3.67 -20.37
N ILE A 103 -25.64 3.76 -21.54
CA ILE A 103 -27.10 3.60 -21.66
C ILE A 103 -27.51 2.20 -21.17
N GLY A 104 -26.81 1.16 -21.65
CA GLY A 104 -27.06 -0.23 -21.23
C GLY A 104 -26.92 -0.41 -19.72
N SER A 105 -25.83 0.08 -19.13
CA SER A 105 -25.60 0.00 -17.68
C SER A 105 -26.67 0.73 -16.86
N SER A 106 -27.16 1.87 -17.34
CA SER A 106 -28.19 2.66 -16.65
C SER A 106 -29.56 1.98 -16.65
N LEU A 107 -29.89 1.22 -17.71
CA LEU A 107 -31.13 0.44 -17.78
C LEU A 107 -31.16 -0.68 -16.73
N LEU A 108 -30.00 -1.26 -16.42
CA LEU A 108 -29.87 -2.35 -15.44
C LEU A 108 -30.04 -1.87 -13.98
N LYS A 109 -30.16 -0.55 -13.73
CA LYS A 109 -30.40 0.05 -12.40
C LYS A 109 -29.45 -0.47 -11.30
N VAL A 110 -28.19 -0.77 -11.63
CA VAL A 110 -27.18 -1.29 -10.68
C VAL A 110 -26.94 -0.35 -9.49
N ARG A 111 -27.34 0.92 -9.61
CA ARG A 111 -27.27 1.93 -8.55
C ARG A 111 -28.30 1.74 -7.40
N LEU A 112 -29.36 0.95 -7.59
CA LEU A 112 -30.46 0.81 -6.62
C LEU A 112 -30.34 -0.43 -5.70
N MET A 113 -29.26 -1.21 -5.81
CA MET A 113 -28.99 -2.38 -4.98
C MET A 113 -27.86 -2.08 -4.00
#